data_AF-A0A2M6ZIG6-F1
#
_entry.id   AF-A0A2M6ZIG6-F1
#
_cell.length_a   1.000
_cell.length_b   1.000
_cell.length_c   1.000
_cell.angle_alpha   90.00
_cell.angle_beta   90.00
_cell.angle_gamma   90.00
#
_symmetry.space_group_name_H-M   'P 1'
#
loop_
_entity.id
_entity.type
_entity.pdbx_description
1 polymer ?
#
loop_
_entity_poly.entity_id
_entity_poly.type
_entity_poly.pdbx_seq_one_letter_code
_entity_poly.pdbx_strand_id
1 'polypeptide(L)'
;MTQKVSWRHKAEHGHKFLKFRYILLIIAIIIVALWIKRFTDSSKYFKKGSELYSQQKIAVAIENWEKASHLNPWSARTFNNLAIAYNCQKLYTKSYTAAKRATELKPNYESALVIFGEAC
;
A
#
# COMPACT_ATOMS: atom_id res chain seq x y z
N MET A 1 -20.97 14.03 -56.04
CA MET A 1 -19.84 13.29 -55.43
C MET A 1 -19.59 13.60 -53.95
N THR A 2 -20.47 14.33 -53.25
CA THR A 2 -20.19 14.91 -51.92
C THR A 2 -20.56 14.04 -50.71
N GLN A 3 -21.54 13.12 -50.84
CA GLN A 3 -21.95 12.30 -49.69
C GLN A 3 -20.85 11.33 -49.23
N LYS A 4 -20.13 10.67 -50.15
CA LYS A 4 -19.15 9.61 -49.83
C LYS A 4 -17.96 10.12 -48.97
N VAL A 5 -17.60 11.39 -49.08
CA VAL A 5 -16.52 12.02 -48.31
C VAL A 5 -16.97 12.35 -46.88
N SER A 6 -18.23 12.75 -46.70
CA SER A 6 -18.82 13.08 -45.39
C SER A 6 -18.86 11.87 -44.43
N TRP A 7 -19.26 10.69 -44.93
CA TRP A 7 -19.31 9.46 -44.13
C TRP A 7 -17.92 8.94 -43.73
N ARG A 8 -16.92 9.08 -44.62
CA ARG A 8 -15.52 8.70 -44.33
C ARG A 8 -14.94 9.50 -43.18
N HIS A 9 -15.09 10.83 -43.19
CA HIS A 9 -14.61 11.66 -42.09
C HIS A 9 -15.29 11.31 -40.76
N LYS A 10 -16.61 11.11 -40.76
CA LYS A 10 -17.35 10.76 -39.53
C LYS A 10 -16.93 9.39 -38.96
N ALA A 11 -16.69 8.40 -39.83
CA ALA A 11 -16.18 7.09 -39.44
C ALA A 11 -14.71 7.14 -38.95
N GLU A 12 -13.85 7.93 -39.60
CA GLU A 12 -12.46 8.12 -39.19
C GLU A 12 -12.34 8.82 -37.83
N HIS A 13 -13.16 9.84 -37.59
CA HIS A 13 -13.24 10.51 -36.28
C HIS A 13 -13.74 9.56 -35.18
N GLY A 14 -14.77 8.76 -35.45
CA GLY A 14 -15.28 7.76 -34.51
C GLY A 14 -14.25 6.66 -34.18
N HIS A 15 -13.51 6.19 -35.17
CA HIS A 15 -12.49 5.16 -35.00
C HIS A 15 -11.25 5.66 -34.22
N LYS A 16 -10.79 6.90 -34.49
CA LYS A 16 -9.71 7.53 -33.70
C LYS A 16 -10.13 7.72 -32.23
N PHE A 17 -11.37 8.14 -31.99
CA PHE A 17 -11.92 8.29 -30.64
C PHE A 17 -12.06 6.94 -29.91
N LEU A 18 -12.51 5.89 -30.60
CA LEU A 18 -12.63 4.55 -30.02
C LEU A 18 -11.26 3.95 -29.66
N LYS A 19 -10.24 4.12 -30.52
CA LYS A 19 -8.86 3.73 -30.25
C LYS A 19 -8.26 4.47 -29.06
N PHE A 20 -8.53 5.77 -28.92
CA PHE A 20 -8.08 6.56 -27.78
C PHE A 20 -8.69 6.05 -26.46
N ARG A 21 -10.00 5.81 -26.44
CA ARG A 21 -10.69 5.21 -25.28
C ARG A 21 -10.15 3.83 -24.94
N TYR A 22 -9.88 3.01 -25.96
CA TYR A 22 -9.30 1.68 -25.77
C TYR A 22 -7.90 1.74 -25.16
N ILE A 23 -7.04 2.67 -25.60
CA ILE A 23 -5.71 2.89 -25.00
C ILE A 23 -5.84 3.34 -23.54
N LEU A 24 -6.76 4.28 -23.24
CA LEU A 24 -7.02 4.71 -21.86
C LEU A 24 -7.49 3.55 -20.96
N LEU A 25 -8.32 2.65 -21.48
CA LEU A 25 -8.75 1.45 -20.75
C LEU A 25 -7.57 0.52 -20.45
N ILE A 26 -6.68 0.28 -21.42
CA ILE A 26 -5.48 -0.54 -21.21
C ILE A 26 -4.57 0.09 -20.14
N ILE A 27 -4.34 1.40 -20.21
CA ILE A 27 -3.53 2.11 -19.21
C ILE A 27 -4.16 1.99 -17.83
N ALA A 28 -5.49 2.16 -17.71
CA ALA A 28 -6.19 1.99 -16.45
C ALA A 28 -6.04 0.56 -15.90
N ILE A 29 -6.15 -0.48 -16.73
CA ILE A 29 -5.95 -1.87 -16.33
C ILE A 29 -4.52 -2.10 -15.83
N ILE A 30 -3.51 -1.55 -16.52
CA ILE A 30 -2.10 -1.66 -16.09
C ILE A 30 -1.89 -0.97 -14.74
N ILE A 31 -2.44 0.23 -14.54
CA ILE A 31 -2.36 0.94 -13.26
C ILE A 31 -3.00 0.10 -12.15
N VAL A 32 -4.19 -0.45 -12.38
CA VAL A 32 -4.88 -1.33 -11.43
C VAL A 32 -4.04 -2.58 -11.11
N ALA A 33 -3.45 -3.22 -12.13
CA ALA A 33 -2.58 -4.38 -11.92
C ALA A 33 -1.33 -4.04 -11.09
N LEU A 34 -0.71 -2.87 -11.32
CA LEU A 34 0.42 -2.39 -10.53
C LEU A 34 0.02 -2.10 -9.07
N TRP A 35 -1.16 -1.52 -8.86
CA TRP A 35 -1.73 -1.30 -7.52
C TRP A 35 -1.97 -2.62 -6.78
N ILE A 36 -2.58 -3.61 -7.45
CA ILE A 36 -2.80 -4.94 -6.89
C ILE A 36 -1.46 -5.59 -6.52
N LYS A 37 -0.48 -5.56 -7.44
CA LYS A 37 0.86 -6.14 -7.20
C LYS A 37 1.53 -5.52 -5.98
N ARG A 38 1.54 -4.19 -5.88
CA ARG A 38 2.11 -3.46 -4.74
C ARG A 38 1.44 -3.85 -3.42
N PHE A 39 0.12 -4.00 -3.42
CA PHE A 39 -0.64 -4.43 -2.25
C PHE A 39 -0.35 -5.89 -1.86
N THR A 40 -0.25 -6.80 -2.84
CA THR A 40 0.10 -8.20 -2.58
C THR A 40 1.52 -8.34 -2.02
N ASP A 41 2.47 -7.57 -2.56
CA ASP A 41 3.85 -7.56 -2.06
C ASP A 41 3.90 -7.04 -0.62
N SER A 42 3.17 -5.96 -0.31
CA SER A 42 3.05 -5.46 1.07
C SER A 42 2.55 -6.55 2.03
N SER A 43 1.50 -7.28 1.64
CA SER A 43 0.93 -8.37 2.45
C SER A 43 1.95 -9.49 2.69
N LYS A 44 2.75 -9.83 1.68
CA LYS A 44 3.80 -10.85 1.79
C LYS A 44 4.87 -10.44 2.82
N TYR A 45 5.38 -9.20 2.73
CA TYR A 45 6.34 -8.69 3.70
C TYR A 45 5.73 -8.57 5.10
N PHE A 46 4.46 -8.17 5.21
CA PHE A 46 3.76 -8.11 6.48
C PHE A 46 3.70 -9.47 7.18
N LYS A 47 3.27 -10.52 6.46
CA LYS A 47 3.19 -11.89 6.99
C LYS A 47 4.56 -12.40 7.42
N LYS A 48 5.59 -12.18 6.60
CA LYS A 48 6.97 -12.56 6.92
C LYS A 48 7.48 -11.84 8.18
N GLY A 49 7.18 -10.55 8.32
CA GLY A 49 7.49 -9.79 9.53
C GLY A 49 6.84 -10.38 10.78
N SER A 50 5.56 -10.75 10.70
CA SER A 50 4.83 -11.40 11.81
C SER A 50 5.42 -12.75 12.20
N GLU A 51 5.78 -13.58 11.22
CA GLU A 51 6.43 -14.87 11.48
C GLU A 51 7.80 -14.68 12.15
N LEU A 52 8.61 -13.75 11.66
CA LEU A 52 9.91 -13.43 12.26
C LEU A 52 9.78 -12.89 13.69
N TYR A 53 8.76 -12.07 13.94
CA TYR A 53 8.46 -11.56 15.28
C TYR A 53 8.09 -12.70 16.24
N SER A 54 7.27 -13.67 15.81
CA SER A 54 6.98 -14.86 16.63
C SER A 54 8.22 -15.73 16.90
N GLN A 55 9.23 -15.67 16.04
CA GLN A 55 10.53 -16.32 16.25
C GLN A 55 11.50 -15.46 17.09
N GLN A 56 11.03 -14.37 17.71
CA GLN A 56 11.84 -13.38 18.44
C GLN A 56 12.94 -12.69 17.61
N LYS A 57 12.90 -12.80 16.27
CA LYS A 57 13.82 -12.11 15.35
C LYS A 57 13.34 -10.68 15.08
N ILE A 58 13.24 -9.88 16.14
CA ILE A 58 12.56 -8.57 16.14
C ILE A 58 13.20 -7.59 15.14
N ALA A 59 14.53 -7.52 15.05
CA ALA A 59 15.21 -6.63 14.11
C ALA A 59 14.83 -6.93 12.64
N VAL A 60 14.82 -8.21 12.26
CA VAL A 60 14.48 -8.63 10.89
C VAL A 60 12.98 -8.48 10.64
N ALA A 61 12.14 -8.65 11.66
CA ALA A 61 10.71 -8.38 11.58
C ALA A 61 10.43 -6.90 11.24
N ILE A 62 11.14 -5.98 11.91
CA ILE A 62 11.08 -4.53 11.64
C ILE A 62 11.40 -4.25 10.18
N GLU A 63 12.50 -4.77 9.64
CA GLU A 63 12.87 -4.54 8.23
C GLU A 63 11.77 -4.99 7.25
N ASN A 64 11.11 -6.12 7.54
CA ASN A 64 10.02 -6.61 6.70
C ASN A 64 8.77 -5.73 6.84
N TRP A 65 8.44 -5.28 8.05
CA TRP A 65 7.31 -4.37 8.23
C TRP A 65 7.58 -2.97 7.67
N GLU A 66 8.81 -2.46 7.68
CA GLU A 66 9.20 -1.21 6.99
C GLU A 66 9.03 -1.35 5.47
N LYS A 67 9.44 -2.49 4.87
CA LYS A 67 9.14 -2.76 3.46
C LYS A 67 7.64 -2.81 3.18
N ALA A 68 6.88 -3.46 4.06
CA ALA A 68 5.43 -3.54 3.95
C ALA A 68 4.77 -2.15 4.05
N SER A 69 5.26 -1.25 4.90
CA SER A 69 4.72 0.10 5.07
C SER A 69 5.05 1.02 3.89
N HIS A 70 6.23 0.89 3.28
CA HIS A 70 6.56 1.58 2.02
C HIS A 70 5.65 1.13 0.86
N LEU A 71 5.34 -0.16 0.80
CA LEU A 71 4.44 -0.70 -0.23
C LEU A 71 2.98 -0.35 0.07
N ASN A 72 2.55 -0.32 1.32
CA ASN A 72 1.20 0.07 1.71
C ASN A 72 1.23 1.09 2.87
N PRO A 73 1.30 2.41 2.56
CA PRO A 73 1.36 3.47 3.56
C PRO A 73 0.01 3.73 4.27
N TRP A 74 -1.03 2.95 3.95
CA TRP A 74 -2.37 3.05 4.52
C TRP A 74 -2.68 1.90 5.49
N SER A 75 -1.72 1.03 5.76
CA SER A 75 -1.89 -0.10 6.67
C SER A 75 -1.64 0.30 8.13
N ALA A 76 -2.71 0.69 8.84
CA ALA A 76 -2.66 0.95 10.28
C ALA A 76 -2.08 -0.26 11.07
N ARG A 77 -2.38 -1.49 10.61
CA ARG A 77 -1.84 -2.73 11.17
C ARG A 77 -0.32 -2.80 11.12
N THR A 78 0.25 -2.47 9.95
CA THR A 78 1.70 -2.52 9.77
C THR A 78 2.39 -1.51 10.68
N PHE A 79 1.84 -0.29 10.79
CA PHE A 79 2.39 0.73 11.67
C PHE A 79 2.26 0.39 13.15
N ASN A 80 1.16 -0.25 13.57
CA ASN A 80 1.03 -0.75 14.94
C ASN A 80 2.09 -1.80 15.29
N ASN A 81 2.30 -2.77 14.40
CA ASN A 81 3.32 -3.81 14.62
C ASN A 81 4.74 -3.22 14.64
N LEU A 82 5.02 -2.22 13.80
CA LEU A 82 6.28 -1.46 13.86
C LEU A 82 6.42 -0.73 15.21
N ALA A 83 5.35 -0.10 15.71
CA ALA A 83 5.40 0.60 16.99
C ALA A 83 5.75 -0.35 18.15
N ILE A 84 5.11 -1.52 18.20
CA ILE A 84 5.38 -2.57 19.19
C ILE A 84 6.84 -3.05 19.07
N ALA A 85 7.28 -3.38 17.85
CA ALA A 85 8.63 -3.90 17.63
C ALA A 85 9.73 -2.88 17.95
N TYR A 86 9.52 -1.61 17.60
CA TYR A 86 10.42 -0.53 18.00
C TYR A 86 10.45 -0.33 19.50
N ASN A 87 9.33 -0.51 20.21
CA ASN A 87 9.31 -0.47 21.68
C ASN A 87 10.18 -1.60 22.26
N CYS A 88 10.08 -2.82 21.75
CA CYS A 88 10.95 -3.94 22.18
C CYS A 88 12.44 -3.65 21.98
N GLN A 89 12.78 -2.87 20.95
CA GLN A 89 14.16 -2.46 20.66
C GLN A 89 14.55 -1.16 21.38
N LYS A 90 13.69 -0.62 22.26
CA LYS A 90 13.87 0.67 22.98
C LYS A 90 14.04 1.87 22.04
N LEU A 91 13.54 1.77 20.81
CA LEU A 91 13.55 2.82 19.78
C LEU A 91 12.30 3.70 19.91
N TYR A 92 12.14 4.35 21.06
CA TYR A 92 10.91 5.03 21.45
C TYR A 92 10.44 6.13 20.47
N THR A 93 11.37 6.91 19.90
CA THR A 93 11.01 7.95 18.91
C THR A 93 10.37 7.36 17.65
N LYS A 94 10.93 6.25 17.15
CA LYS A 94 10.38 5.52 15.99
C LYS A 94 9.05 4.86 16.34
N SER A 95 8.96 4.29 17.54
CA SER A 95 7.71 3.71 18.07
C SER A 95 6.58 4.74 18.11
N TYR A 96 6.82 5.91 18.72
CA TYR A 96 5.84 7.00 18.78
C TYR A 96 5.39 7.45 17.39
N THR A 97 6.33 7.61 16.47
CA THR A 97 6.03 8.02 15.08
C THR A 97 5.14 6.99 14.39
N ALA A 98 5.44 5.70 14.54
CA ALA A 98 4.66 4.61 13.98
C ALA A 98 3.26 4.51 14.62
N ALA A 99 3.17 4.62 15.95
CA ALA A 99 1.89 4.61 16.68
C ALA A 99 1.00 5.78 16.26
N LYS A 100 1.57 6.99 16.17
CA LYS A 100 0.86 8.18 15.68
C LYS A 100 0.31 7.95 14.27
N ARG A 101 1.12 7.36 13.38
CA ARG A 101 0.67 7.05 12.01
C ARG A 101 -0.46 6.03 11.99
N ALA A 102 -0.42 5.02 12.86
CA ALA A 102 -1.49 4.04 12.98
C ALA A 102 -2.79 4.71 13.45
N THR A 103 -2.74 5.60 14.44
CA THR A 103 -3.91 6.35 14.94
C THR A 103 -4.45 7.36 13.93
N GLU A 104 -3.59 8.01 13.13
CA GLU A 104 -4.04 8.89 12.04
C GLU A 104 -4.84 8.11 10.97
N LEU A 105 -4.40 6.89 10.66
CA LEU A 105 -5.07 6.03 9.68
C LEU A 105 -6.37 5.41 10.23
N LYS A 106 -6.37 5.05 11.52
CA LYS A 106 -7.53 4.52 12.24
C LYS A 106 -7.51 5.06 13.68
N PRO A 107 -8.33 6.07 13.99
CA PRO A 107 -8.37 6.70 15.32
C PRO A 107 -8.62 5.73 16.48
N ASN A 108 -9.34 4.64 16.23
CA ASN A 108 -9.63 3.58 17.23
C ASN A 108 -8.84 2.29 16.98
N TYR A 109 -7.69 2.36 16.30
CA TYR A 109 -6.80 1.21 16.22
C TYR A 109 -6.20 0.94 17.61
N GLU A 110 -6.11 -0.33 18.01
CA GLU A 110 -5.68 -0.81 19.34
C GLU A 110 -4.30 -0.33 19.85
N SER A 111 -3.67 0.64 19.19
CA SER A 111 -2.34 1.16 19.43
C SER A 111 -2.23 2.27 20.50
N ALA A 112 -3.31 2.58 21.23
CA ALA A 112 -3.27 3.65 22.23
C ALA A 112 -2.48 3.29 23.51
N LEU A 113 -2.16 2.01 23.76
CA LEU A 113 -1.69 1.56 25.08
C LEU A 113 -0.24 1.10 25.18
N VAL A 114 0.49 0.93 24.06
CA VAL A 114 1.88 0.41 24.09
C VAL A 114 2.92 1.52 24.36
N ILE A 115 2.54 2.62 25.00
CA ILE A 115 3.48 3.72 25.31
C ILE A 115 4.37 3.37 26.52
N PHE A 116 3.97 2.40 27.35
CA PHE A 116 4.72 2.00 28.53
C PHE A 116 5.04 0.52 28.52
N GLY A 117 6.28 0.18 28.13
CA GLY A 117 7.08 -0.98 28.58
C GLY A 117 6.55 -2.43 28.53
N GLU A 118 5.26 -2.70 28.37
CA GLU A 118 4.66 -4.01 28.63
C GLU A 118 4.50 -4.90 27.40
N ALA A 119 4.72 -4.37 26.19
CA ALA A 119 4.48 -5.12 24.95
C ALA A 119 5.63 -6.07 24.53
N CYS A 120 6.59 -6.29 25.43
CA CYS A 120 7.73 -7.18 25.27
C CYS A 120 8.05 -7.73 26.67
#